data_AF-A0A3B0XU76-F1
#
_entry.id   AF-A0A3B0XU76-F1
#
_cell.length_a   1.000
_cell.length_b   1.000
_cell.length_c   1.000
_cell.angle_alpha   90.00
_cell.angle_beta   90.00
_cell.angle_gamma   90.00
#
_symmetry.space_group_name_H-M   'P 1'
#
loop_
_entity.id
_entity.type
_entity.pdbx_description
1 polymer ?
#
loop_
_entity_poly.entity_id
_entity_poly.type
_entity_poly.pdbx_seq_one_letter_code
_entity_poly.pdbx_strand_id
1 'polypeptide(L)'
;MKQINIQYRKTKIGELILGSFDNRLCMLDFRYRKMRKTVDNRIKKGLEAEFIERDDEVLQNTAQQIGEYLGGERKEFDLPVLMVGTEFQKGVWNALMKVPYGSTSTYLQLAKN
;
A
#
# COMPACT_ATOMS: atom_id res chain seq x y z
N MET A 1 4.86 -10.21 20.37
CA MET A 1 4.28 -8.94 19.87
C MET A 1 4.18 -9.05 18.36
N LYS A 2 3.06 -8.67 17.76
CA LYS A 2 2.87 -8.72 16.30
C LYS A 2 3.78 -7.70 15.62
N GLN A 3 4.26 -7.99 14.41
CA GLN A 3 5.26 -7.19 13.72
C GLN A 3 4.82 -6.90 12.29
N ILE A 4 5.05 -5.67 11.85
CA ILE A 4 4.92 -5.23 10.46
C ILE A 4 6.33 -5.02 9.95
N ASN A 5 6.76 -5.82 8.98
CA ASN A 5 8.05 -5.63 8.33
C ASN A 5 7.98 -4.38 7.47
N ILE A 6 8.98 -3.52 7.54
CA ILE A 6 9.06 -2.32 6.71
C ILE A 6 10.39 -2.23 5.97
N GLN A 7 10.33 -1.63 4.78
CA GLN A 7 11.49 -1.30 3.96
C GLN A 7 11.30 0.07 3.29
N TYR A 8 12.40 0.79 3.13
CA TYR A 8 12.45 2.03 2.34
C TYR A 8 13.01 1.73 0.95
N ARG A 9 12.39 2.30 -0.09
CA ARG A 9 12.79 2.11 -1.49
C ARG A 9 12.77 3.44 -2.24
N LYS A 10 13.90 3.81 -2.84
CA LYS A 10 13.99 4.95 -3.75
C LYS A 10 13.38 4.58 -5.10
N THR A 11 12.56 5.45 -5.67
CA THR A 11 11.92 5.26 -6.98
C THR A 11 12.00 6.54 -7.81
N LYS A 12 11.59 6.47 -9.09
CA LYS A 12 11.53 7.63 -10.00
C LYS A 12 10.60 8.76 -9.51
N ILE A 13 9.63 8.45 -8.65
CA ILE A 13 8.62 9.40 -8.15
C ILE A 13 8.84 9.82 -6.69
N GLY A 14 9.92 9.35 -6.06
CA GLY A 14 10.25 9.64 -4.66
C GLY A 14 10.63 8.40 -3.85
N GLU A 15 10.84 8.59 -2.56
CA GLU A 15 11.16 7.51 -1.63
C GLU A 15 9.89 6.96 -1.00
N LEU A 16 9.66 5.66 -1.20
CA LEU A 16 8.52 4.93 -0.69
C LEU A 16 8.92 4.14 0.56
N ILE A 17 7.95 3.93 1.44
CA ILE A 17 8.02 2.94 2.50
C ILE A 17 6.96 1.88 2.23
N LEU A 18 7.41 0.63 2.28
CA LEU A 18 6.64 -0.57 2.12
C LEU A 18 6.40 -1.18 3.51
N GLY A 19 5.25 -1.80 3.73
CA GLY A 19 4.94 -2.50 4.96
C GLY A 19 4.12 -3.76 4.73
N SER A 20 4.55 -4.87 5.31
CA SER A 20 3.91 -6.19 5.21
C SER A 20 3.57 -6.76 6.59
N PHE A 21 2.44 -7.44 6.65
CA PHE A 21 1.92 -8.08 7.84
C PHE A 21 1.24 -9.41 7.44
N ASP A 22 1.58 -10.51 8.10
CA ASP A 22 1.05 -11.85 7.81
C ASP A 22 1.07 -12.19 6.30
N ASN A 23 2.22 -12.00 5.65
CA ASN A 23 2.44 -12.21 4.20
C ASN A 23 1.49 -11.41 3.29
N ARG A 24 1.04 -10.24 3.74
CA ARG A 24 0.21 -9.31 2.96
C ARG A 24 0.75 -7.88 3.03
N LEU A 25 0.68 -7.16 1.92
CA LEU A 25 1.05 -5.75 1.83
C LEU A 25 -0.01 -4.91 2.55
N CYS A 26 0.32 -4.36 3.72
CA CYS A 26 -0.58 -3.51 4.49
C CYS A 26 -0.29 -2.01 4.32
N MET A 27 0.84 -1.66 3.70
CA MET A 27 1.26 -0.28 3.53
C MET A 27 2.17 -0.09 2.32
N LEU A 28 1.85 0.91 1.49
CA LEU A 28 2.69 1.45 0.43
C LEU A 28 2.43 2.96 0.41
N ASP A 29 3.40 3.76 0.80
CA ASP A 29 3.21 5.21 0.96
C ASP A 29 4.53 5.97 0.81
N PHE A 30 4.48 7.28 0.59
CA PHE A 30 5.67 8.11 0.55
C PHE A 30 6.30 8.22 1.95
N ARG A 31 7.63 8.06 2.01
CA ARG A 31 8.43 8.21 3.22
C ARG A 31 8.26 9.62 3.79
N TYR A 32 8.40 10.64 2.94
CA TYR A 32 8.31 12.04 3.33
C TYR A 32 6.89 12.57 3.11
N ARG A 33 6.06 12.47 4.16
CA ARG A 33 4.72 13.07 4.21
C ARG A 33 4.51 13.83 5.51
N LYS A 34 3.78 14.96 5.46
CA LYS A 34 3.54 15.86 6.62
C LYS A 34 3.02 15.13 7.87
N MET A 35 2.16 14.13 7.70
CA MET A 35 1.46 13.43 8.79
C MET A 35 1.88 11.96 8.91
N ARG A 36 3.17 11.64 8.74
CA ARG A 36 3.68 10.26 8.75
C ARG A 36 3.36 9.49 10.03
N LYS A 37 3.64 10.10 11.19
CA LYS A 37 3.37 9.48 12.51
C LYS A 37 1.91 9.08 12.70
N THR A 38 0.97 9.89 12.21
CA THR A 38 -0.46 9.58 12.31
C THR A 38 -0.85 8.36 11.49
N VAL A 39 -0.25 8.20 10.31
CA VAL A 39 -0.51 7.05 9.42
C VAL A 39 0.09 5.78 10.00
N ASP A 40 1.34 5.85 10.46
CA ASP A 40 2.00 4.73 11.13
C ASP A 40 1.19 4.27 12.34
N ASN A 41 0.79 5.22 13.20
CA ASN A 41 -0.02 4.91 14.39
C ASN A 41 -1.37 4.29 14.03
N ARG A 42 -2.01 4.70 12.94
CA ARG A 42 -3.29 4.10 12.50
C ARG A 42 -3.11 2.64 12.11
N ILE A 43 -2.05 2.33 11.36
CA ILE A 43 -1.76 0.96 10.89
C ILE A 43 -1.33 0.08 12.07
N LYS A 44 -0.40 0.57 12.90
CA LYS A 44 0.05 -0.12 14.13
C LYS A 44 -1.11 -0.44 15.06
N LYS A 45 -2.00 0.53 15.32
CA LYS A 45 -3.20 0.30 16.13
C LYS A 45 -4.18 -0.66 15.47
N GLY A 46 -4.41 -0.54 14.16
CA GLY A 46 -5.36 -1.40 13.44
C GLY A 46 -4.92 -2.86 13.33
N LEU A 47 -3.62 -3.14 13.43
CA LEU A 47 -3.05 -4.49 13.39
C LEU A 47 -2.49 -4.97 14.74
N GLU A 48 -2.54 -4.12 15.76
CA GLU A 48 -1.94 -4.35 17.09
C GLU A 48 -0.47 -4.79 17.00
N ALA A 49 0.29 -4.11 16.15
CA ALA A 49 1.64 -4.50 15.75
C ALA A 49 2.61 -3.32 15.74
N GLU A 50 3.90 -3.62 15.88
CA GLU A 50 4.98 -2.64 15.78
C GLU A 50 5.74 -2.76 14.46
N PHE A 51 6.34 -1.65 14.02
CA PHE A 51 7.16 -1.65 12.82
C PHE A 51 8.56 -2.19 13.15
N ILE A 52 9.04 -3.10 12.31
CA ILE A 52 10.41 -3.60 12.35
C ILE A 52 11.03 -3.44 10.96
N GLU A 53 12.22 -2.87 10.89
CA GLU A 53 12.95 -2.80 9.64
C GLU A 53 13.52 -4.19 9.31
N ARG A 54 12.81 -4.89 8.44
CA ARG A 54 13.12 -6.25 7.99
C ARG A 54 12.55 -6.42 6.59
N ASP A 55 13.24 -7.19 5.77
CA ASP A 55 12.76 -7.53 4.42
C ASP A 55 11.98 -8.85 4.43
N ASP A 56 11.11 -9.04 3.46
CA ASP A 56 10.44 -10.31 3.20
C ASP A 56 10.01 -10.42 1.72
N GLU A 57 9.48 -11.58 1.35
CA GLU A 57 9.07 -11.89 -0.02
C GLU A 57 8.00 -10.91 -0.55
N VAL A 58 7.06 -10.47 0.31
CA VAL A 58 6.02 -9.51 -0.10
C VAL A 58 6.63 -8.16 -0.40
N LEU A 59 7.57 -7.69 0.43
CA LEU A 59 8.25 -6.41 0.21
C LEU A 59 9.16 -6.46 -1.02
N GLN A 60 9.84 -7.58 -1.27
CA GLN A 60 10.66 -7.80 -2.46
C GLN A 60 9.81 -7.79 -3.73
N ASN A 61 8.74 -8.58 -3.76
CA ASN A 61 7.79 -8.62 -4.88
C ASN A 61 7.14 -7.25 -5.11
N THR A 62 6.78 -6.54 -4.04
CA THR A 62 6.23 -5.18 -4.13
C THR A 62 7.24 -4.22 -4.76
N ALA A 63 8.49 -4.24 -4.31
CA ALA A 63 9.53 -3.37 -4.86
C ALA A 63 9.77 -3.64 -6.35
N GLN A 64 9.83 -4.91 -6.75
CA GLN A 64 9.97 -5.32 -8.15
C GLN A 64 8.79 -4.80 -9.00
N GLN A 65 7.56 -5.12 -8.63
CA GLN A 65 6.38 -4.76 -9.43
C GLN A 65 6.19 -3.24 -9.53
N ILE A 66 6.51 -2.49 -8.46
CA ILE A 66 6.51 -1.03 -8.51
C ILE A 66 7.58 -0.50 -9.48
N GLY A 67 8.77 -1.11 -9.49
CA GLY A 67 9.82 -0.81 -10.46
C GLY A 67 9.36 -1.00 -11.90
N GLU A 68 8.80 -2.17 -12.21
CA GLU A 68 8.25 -2.53 -13.53
C GLU A 68 7.11 -1.58 -13.95
N TYR A 69 6.20 -1.25 -13.03
CA TYR A 69 5.09 -0.33 -13.27
C TYR A 69 5.58 1.09 -13.62
N LEU A 70 6.54 1.62 -12.83
CA LEU A 70 7.17 2.91 -13.10
C LEU A 70 8.13 2.88 -14.31
N GLY A 71 8.48 1.69 -14.79
CA GLY A 71 9.18 1.45 -16.05
C GLY A 71 8.25 1.40 -17.26
N GLY A 72 6.94 1.20 -17.05
CA GLY A 72 5.96 0.99 -18.13
C GLY A 72 5.88 -0.46 -18.61
N GLU A 73 6.58 -1.39 -17.95
CA GLU A 73 6.64 -2.82 -18.29
C GLU A 73 5.46 -3.61 -17.72
N ARG A 74 4.83 -3.08 -16.67
CA ARG A 74 3.69 -3.68 -15.97
C ARG A 74 2.50 -2.72 -15.93
N LYS A 75 1.30 -3.26 -16.10
CA LYS A 75 0.02 -2.53 -15.94
C LYS A 75 -0.88 -3.07 -14.83
N GLU A 76 -0.64 -4.31 -14.39
CA GLU A 76 -1.44 -5.00 -13.37
C GLU A 76 -0.56 -5.49 -12.23
N PHE A 77 -1.05 -5.40 -11.00
CA PHE A 77 -0.35 -5.87 -9.81
C PHE A 77 -0.90 -7.21 -9.34
N ASP A 78 0.00 -8.11 -9.00
CA ASP A 78 -0.31 -9.36 -8.31
C ASP A 78 0.34 -9.30 -6.93
N LEU A 79 -0.34 -8.63 -6.00
CA LEU A 79 0.15 -8.38 -4.66
C LEU A 79 -0.95 -8.69 -3.64
N PRO A 80 -0.65 -9.44 -2.57
CA PRO A 80 -1.63 -9.77 -1.55
C PRO A 80 -1.88 -8.55 -0.64
N VAL A 81 -2.82 -7.67 -0.99
CA VAL A 81 -3.08 -6.44 -0.22
C VAL A 81 -3.94 -6.71 1.02
N LEU A 82 -3.57 -6.13 2.16
CA LEU A 82 -4.36 -6.09 3.39
C LEU A 82 -4.83 -4.65 3.68
N MET A 83 -6.14 -4.42 3.60
CA MET A 83 -6.72 -3.10 3.84
C MET A 83 -6.99 -2.84 5.33
N VAL A 84 -6.28 -1.88 5.92
CA VAL A 84 -6.43 -1.47 7.32
C VAL A 84 -7.19 -0.15 7.40
N GLY A 85 -8.50 -0.22 7.66
CA GLY A 85 -9.38 0.95 7.72
C GLY A 85 -10.80 0.59 8.16
N THR A 86 -11.68 1.60 8.20
CA THR A 86 -13.11 1.41 8.46
C THR A 86 -13.79 0.68 7.30
N GLU A 87 -14.98 0.12 7.53
CA GLU A 87 -15.76 -0.55 6.47
C GLU A 87 -16.08 0.40 5.30
N PHE A 88 -16.35 1.67 5.59
CA PHE A 88 -16.51 2.70 4.55
C PHE A 88 -15.23 2.87 3.71
N GLN A 89 -14.06 2.96 4.35
CA GLN A 89 -12.78 3.09 3.64
C GLN A 89 -12.49 1.87 2.77
N LYS A 90 -12.72 0.66 3.30
CA LYS A 90 -12.58 -0.59 2.56
C LYS A 90 -13.52 -0.64 1.36
N GLY A 91 -14.77 -0.19 1.51
CA GLY A 91 -15.72 -0.07 0.39
C GLY A 91 -15.17 0.80 -0.73
N VAL A 92 -14.66 1.99 -0.40
CA VAL A 92 -14.05 2.90 -1.38
C VAL A 92 -12.80 2.28 -2.03
N TRP A 93 -11.91 1.65 -1.25
CA TRP A 93 -10.72 0.99 -1.79
C TRP A 93 -11.06 -0.18 -2.72
N ASN A 94 -12.08 -0.96 -2.39
CA ASN A 94 -12.58 -2.03 -3.26
C ASN A 94 -13.15 -1.49 -4.58
N ALA A 95 -13.83 -0.34 -4.56
CA ALA A 95 -14.27 0.32 -5.78
C ALA A 95 -13.09 0.85 -6.61
N LEU A 96 -12.06 1.40 -5.97
CA LEU A 96 -10.84 1.88 -6.64
C LEU A 96 -10.08 0.76 -7.34
N MET A 97 -10.02 -0.45 -6.78
CA MET A 97 -9.37 -1.60 -7.43
C MET A 97 -10.02 -2.02 -8.75
N LYS A 98 -11.25 -1.58 -9.02
CA LYS A 98 -11.96 -1.88 -10.29
C LYS A 98 -11.65 -0.87 -11.40
N VAL A 99 -10.93 0.22 -11.11
CA VAL A 99 -10.58 1.25 -12.10
C VAL A 99 -9.42 0.74 -12.98
N PRO A 100 -9.62 0.55 -14.29
CA PRO A 100 -8.56 0.04 -15.16
C PRO A 100 -7.36 0.97 -15.29
N TYR A 101 -6.19 0.39 -15.56
CA TYR A 101 -5.00 1.16 -15.90
C TYR A 101 -5.25 2.14 -17.05
N GLY A 102 -4.74 3.37 -16.92
CA GLY A 102 -4.86 4.42 -17.94
C GLY A 102 -6.26 5.03 -18.06
N SER A 103 -7.18 4.71 -17.15
CA SER A 103 -8.53 5.28 -17.11
C SER A 103 -8.75 6.14 -15.86
N THR A 104 -9.88 6.85 -15.81
CA THR A 104 -10.28 7.67 -14.68
C THR A 104 -11.71 7.35 -14.25
N SER A 105 -12.00 7.55 -12.96
CA SER A 105 -13.35 7.50 -12.41
C SER A 105 -13.59 8.75 -11.56
N THR A 106 -14.83 9.21 -11.53
CA THR A 106 -15.23 10.33 -10.68
C THR A 106 -15.58 9.85 -9.26
N TYR A 107 -15.48 10.76 -8.28
CA TYR A 107 -15.91 10.49 -6.91
C TYR A 107 -17.37 10.04 -6.83
N LEU A 108 -18.25 10.65 -7.65
CA LEU A 108 -19.67 10.27 -7.70
C LEU A 108 -19.87 8.85 -8.23
N GLN A 109 -19.09 8.43 -9.24
CA GLN A 109 -19.14 7.06 -9.75
C GLN A 109 -18.65 6.05 -8.72
N LEU A 110 -17.57 6.39 -7.98
CA LEU A 110 -17.07 5.53 -6.91
C LEU A 110 -18.08 5.38 -5.76
N ALA A 111 -18.85 6.42 -5.46
CA ALA A 111 -19.85 6.40 -4.38
C ALA A 111 -21.15 5.66 -4.74
N LYS A 112 -21.40 5.34 -6.01
CA LYS A 112 -22.60 4.64 -6.50
C LYS A 112 -22.39 3.12 -6.70
N ASN A 113 -21.15 2.64 -6.53
CA ASN A 113 -20.79 1.23 -6.57
C ASN A 113 -21.01 0.55 -5.22
#